data_AF-A0A936WBI1-F1
#
_entry.id   AF-A0A936WBI1-F1
#
_cell.length_a   1.000
_cell.length_b   1.000
_cell.length_c   1.000
_cell.angle_alpha   90.00
_cell.angle_beta   90.00
_cell.angle_gamma   90.00
#
_symmetry.space_group_name_H-M   'P 1'
#
loop_
_entity.id
_entity.type
_entity.pdbx_description
1 polymer ?
#
loop_
_entity_poly.entity_id
_entity_poly.type
_entity_poly.pdbx_seq_one_letter_code
_entity_poly.pdbx_strand_id
1 'polypeptide(L)'
;MHTAQRGASQVVCQVLAGRNLSQTLSAALQATPGQIVPELTPQQRGALQDLSYGTLRFYGQLARVLDQLLHKPVQDSQLRCLLLVALYQLLYTKAAPHAVVDHAVRAVRKCNAAAGGLANAVLRNFLRNREALLAAASTSEEGRYAYPQWWISAVQAQYGMHWEAILLAGNQHPPMTLRVNCRRISAVDYLALLAQHDIQARLIGPDAVLLQTPLPVNKLPGFCDGLVSVQDAGAQYAARLLDVQDGMRVLDACAAPGGKSTHLLELAQLDLLALDNNAQRLERVRENLQRLQLHAQLQNGDAAQPDSWWDGKPFHRILADVPCSASGVVRRHPDIKWLRRPGDIDGFAQQQLHILCALWRLLEKDGKLLYVTCSIFARENQQVINEFLNQHDDGKQLPLSMPNLNEGQIFPDDQHDGFFMHYCKSTHSLGRLLAVLLALWLSISAVCAEGITVRKTEVRLSDGSYQLSVDFDIGLNFVVDQALTRGVPLYFITEFTLTRSRWYWLDEVIVKNEQTAKLSYNKLTRQYRITRGSLFQNFSSLGDALRIISHQSAAPIDATLLQNNDNYMAALLLQKGDYIAATRMRLDVTQLPKPLQVNALATQDWNFDSNWYRWIVRPPVSAADRESE
;
A
#
# COMPACT_ATOMS: atom_id res chain seq x y z
N MET A 1 8.00 -19.54 33.69
CA MET A 1 8.53 -18.31 33.04
C MET A 1 10.00 -18.40 32.66
N HIS A 2 10.94 -18.78 33.55
CA HIS A 2 12.35 -18.93 33.17
C HIS A 2 12.58 -19.88 31.96
N THR A 3 11.78 -20.95 31.82
CA THR A 3 11.79 -21.82 30.64
C THR A 3 11.44 -21.08 29.35
N ALA A 4 10.43 -20.19 29.40
CA ALA A 4 10.01 -19.40 28.24
C ALA A 4 11.07 -18.37 27.85
N GLN A 5 11.72 -17.70 28.82
CA GLN A 5 12.86 -16.81 28.56
C GLN A 5 14.02 -17.56 27.89
N ARG A 6 14.36 -18.76 28.40
CA ARG A 6 15.40 -19.60 27.79
C ARG A 6 15.04 -19.98 26.35
N GLY A 7 13.83 -20.49 26.12
CA GLY A 7 13.37 -20.86 24.78
C GLY A 7 13.39 -19.66 23.81
N ALA A 8 12.86 -18.52 24.24
CA ALA A 8 12.89 -17.28 23.44
C ALA A 8 14.33 -16.84 23.13
N SER A 9 15.26 -16.94 24.09
CA SER A 9 16.67 -16.59 23.86
C SER A 9 17.34 -17.50 22.82
N GLN A 10 16.98 -18.78 22.77
CA GLN A 10 17.45 -19.71 21.73
C GLN A 10 16.86 -19.37 20.37
N VAL A 11 15.56 -19.07 20.30
CA VAL A 11 14.88 -18.64 19.07
C VAL A 11 15.54 -17.37 18.52
N VAL A 12 15.67 -16.33 19.36
CA VAL A 12 16.32 -15.07 18.99
C VAL A 12 17.76 -15.29 18.52
N CYS A 13 18.55 -16.11 19.22
CA CYS A 13 19.92 -16.42 18.81
C CYS A 13 19.98 -17.11 17.45
N GLN A 14 19.08 -18.06 17.19
CA GLN A 14 19.00 -18.76 15.90
C GLN A 14 18.58 -17.83 14.76
N VAL A 15 17.65 -16.91 15.04
CA VAL A 15 17.21 -15.90 14.06
C VAL A 15 18.35 -14.96 13.72
N LEU A 16 19.05 -14.42 14.71
CA LEU A 16 20.21 -13.55 14.47
C LEU A 16 21.39 -14.29 13.79
N ALA A 17 21.42 -15.62 13.86
CA ALA A 17 22.34 -16.48 13.11
C ALA A 17 21.87 -16.79 11.68
N GLY A 18 20.73 -16.25 11.23
CA GLY A 18 20.25 -16.35 9.85
C GLY A 18 19.04 -17.28 9.63
N ARG A 19 18.44 -17.85 10.68
CA ARG A 19 17.25 -18.73 10.54
C ARG A 19 15.95 -17.93 10.56
N ASN A 20 14.90 -18.45 9.91
CA ASN A 20 13.58 -17.83 9.92
C ASN A 20 12.89 -17.96 11.29
N LEU A 21 12.21 -16.90 11.76
CA LEU A 21 11.53 -16.89 13.06
C LEU A 21 10.40 -17.91 13.11
N SER A 22 9.55 -17.99 12.09
CA SER A 22 8.40 -18.91 12.10
C SER A 22 8.84 -20.37 12.20
N GLN A 23 9.91 -20.75 11.52
CA GLN A 23 10.46 -22.10 11.57
C GLN A 23 11.10 -22.41 12.94
N THR A 24 11.96 -21.51 13.43
CA THR A 24 12.67 -21.70 14.71
C THR A 24 11.70 -21.70 15.89
N LEU A 25 10.71 -20.81 15.87
CA LEU A 25 9.64 -20.77 16.86
C LEU A 25 8.76 -22.01 16.81
N SER A 26 8.35 -22.45 15.62
CA SER A 26 7.56 -23.68 15.47
C SER A 26 8.31 -24.89 16.02
N ALA A 27 9.59 -25.04 15.70
CA ALA A 27 10.43 -26.09 16.26
C ALA A 27 10.54 -26.00 17.80
N ALA A 28 10.69 -24.79 18.35
CA ALA A 28 10.74 -24.56 19.79
C ALA A 28 9.41 -24.86 20.50
N LEU A 29 8.27 -24.64 19.82
CA LEU A 29 6.92 -24.93 20.34
C LEU A 29 6.55 -26.42 20.21
N GLN A 30 7.09 -27.11 19.21
CA GLN A 30 6.86 -28.54 18.93
C GLN A 30 7.83 -29.47 19.65
N ALA A 31 8.89 -28.94 20.28
CA ALA A 31 9.88 -29.72 21.00
C ALA A 31 9.20 -30.70 21.98
N THR A 32 9.37 -31.99 21.70
CA THR A 32 8.79 -33.13 22.41
C THR A 32 9.54 -33.37 23.73
N PRO A 33 8.91 -33.94 24.77
CA PRO A 33 9.61 -34.41 25.98
C PRO A 33 10.86 -35.24 25.61
N GLY A 34 12.04 -34.74 26.00
CA GLY A 34 13.33 -35.39 25.73
C GLY A 34 14.37 -34.52 25.01
N GLN A 35 13.98 -33.41 24.37
CA GLN A 35 14.93 -32.42 23.82
C GLN A 35 14.87 -31.09 24.60
N ILE A 36 15.89 -30.82 25.42
CA ILE A 36 16.38 -29.53 26.02
C ILE A 36 15.36 -28.57 26.71
N VAL A 37 14.08 -28.55 26.34
CA VAL A 37 13.00 -27.73 26.89
C VAL A 37 11.89 -28.66 27.40
N PRO A 38 11.46 -28.57 28.67
CA PRO A 38 10.33 -29.34 29.19
C PRO A 38 9.03 -28.94 28.50
N GLU A 39 8.03 -29.82 28.56
CA GLU A 39 6.68 -29.58 28.03
C GLU A 39 6.15 -28.20 28.47
N LEU A 40 5.89 -27.33 27.50
CA LEU A 40 5.50 -25.95 27.76
C LEU A 40 3.98 -25.87 27.98
N THR A 41 3.57 -25.26 29.09
CA THR A 41 2.15 -24.93 29.33
C THR A 41 1.64 -23.93 28.27
N PRO A 42 0.32 -23.83 28.01
CA PRO A 42 -0.23 -22.84 27.08
C PRO A 42 0.24 -21.40 27.36
N GLN A 43 0.31 -21.04 28.65
CA GLN A 43 0.84 -19.74 29.08
C GLN A 43 2.32 -19.57 28.72
N GLN A 44 3.14 -20.60 28.90
CA GLN A 44 4.56 -20.56 28.56
C GLN A 44 4.79 -20.51 27.04
N ARG A 45 3.95 -21.18 26.24
CA ARG A 45 3.98 -21.09 24.77
C ARG A 45 3.68 -19.67 24.31
N GLY A 46 2.61 -19.06 24.84
CA GLY A 46 2.27 -17.66 24.57
C GLY A 46 3.40 -16.70 24.98
N ALA A 47 3.98 -16.89 26.17
CA ALA A 47 5.11 -16.09 26.62
C ALA A 47 6.36 -16.28 25.76
N LEU A 48 6.68 -17.50 25.32
CA LEU A 48 7.83 -17.76 24.45
C LEU A 48 7.67 -17.04 23.11
N GLN A 49 6.46 -17.07 22.54
CA GLN A 49 6.14 -16.34 21.31
C GLN A 49 6.27 -14.82 21.51
N ASP A 50 5.59 -14.26 22.53
CA ASP A 50 5.63 -12.82 22.84
C ASP A 50 7.08 -12.32 23.04
N LEU A 51 7.86 -13.02 23.87
CA LEU A 51 9.25 -12.69 24.12
C LEU A 51 10.12 -12.78 22.85
N SER A 52 9.91 -13.78 21.99
CA SER A 52 10.68 -13.94 20.75
C SER A 52 10.38 -12.82 19.75
N TYR A 53 9.10 -12.58 19.47
CA TYR A 53 8.65 -11.53 18.56
C TYR A 53 9.02 -10.14 19.07
N GLY A 54 8.76 -9.87 20.34
CA GLY A 54 9.02 -8.59 20.96
C GLY A 54 10.50 -8.25 21.05
N THR A 55 11.36 -9.22 21.40
CA THR A 55 12.81 -9.02 21.41
C THR A 55 13.35 -8.69 20.02
N LEU A 56 12.91 -9.40 18.98
CA LEU A 56 13.33 -9.11 17.60
C LEU A 56 12.77 -7.77 17.10
N ARG A 57 11.51 -7.45 17.45
CA ARG A 57 10.87 -6.19 17.09
C ARG A 57 11.63 -4.98 17.64
N PHE A 58 12.08 -5.04 18.88
CA PHE A 58 12.80 -3.93 19.53
C PHE A 58 14.31 -4.18 19.64
N TYR A 59 14.86 -5.11 18.85
CA TYR A 59 16.26 -5.55 18.99
C TYR A 59 17.27 -4.39 18.93
N GLY A 60 17.11 -3.44 18.01
CA GLY A 60 18.00 -2.26 17.92
C GLY A 60 18.04 -1.46 19.21
N GLN A 61 16.88 -1.15 19.80
CA GLN A 61 16.80 -0.47 21.09
C GLN A 61 17.44 -1.30 22.21
N LEU A 62 17.07 -2.59 22.32
CA LEU A 62 17.55 -3.48 23.36
C LEU A 62 19.06 -3.70 23.30
N ALA A 63 19.61 -3.81 22.09
CA ALA A 63 21.04 -3.93 21.85
C ALA A 63 21.79 -2.67 22.31
N ARG A 64 21.30 -1.48 21.94
CA ARG A 64 21.91 -0.21 22.36
C ARG A 64 21.83 0.01 23.87
N VAL A 65 20.75 -0.42 24.53
CA VAL A 65 20.64 -0.43 25.99
C VAL A 65 21.64 -1.41 26.61
N LEU A 66 21.73 -2.62 26.07
CA LEU A 66 22.64 -3.65 26.59
C LEU A 66 24.11 -3.24 26.46
N ASP A 67 24.49 -2.62 25.35
CA ASP A 67 25.86 -2.19 25.11
C ASP A 67 26.30 -1.09 26.09
N GLN A 68 25.38 -0.23 26.55
CA GLN A 68 25.67 0.75 27.61
C GLN A 68 25.79 0.14 29.01
N LEU A 69 25.18 -1.02 29.24
CA LEU A 69 25.23 -1.73 30.52
C LEU A 69 26.49 -2.58 30.69
N LEU A 70 27.28 -2.75 29.62
CA LEU A 70 28.44 -3.62 29.57
C LEU A 70 29.72 -2.84 29.29
N HIS A 71 30.75 -3.03 30.11
CA HIS A 71 32.08 -2.47 29.82
C HIS A 71 32.77 -3.11 28.61
N LYS A 72 32.46 -4.39 28.34
CA LYS A 72 32.95 -5.15 27.19
C LYS A 72 31.79 -5.97 26.60
N PRO A 73 31.70 -6.13 25.28
CA PRO A 73 30.68 -6.96 24.67
C PRO A 73 30.73 -8.40 25.20
N VAL A 74 29.56 -8.96 25.52
CA VAL A 74 29.42 -10.37 25.87
C VAL A 74 29.62 -11.21 24.60
N GLN A 75 30.67 -12.03 24.59
CA GLN A 75 31.01 -12.91 23.46
C GLN A 75 30.09 -14.14 23.36
N ASP A 76 29.52 -14.57 24.49
CA ASP A 76 28.53 -15.65 24.54
C ASP A 76 27.19 -15.15 23.95
N SER A 77 26.90 -15.56 22.71
CA SER A 77 25.70 -15.17 21.97
C SER A 77 24.41 -15.56 22.68
N GLN A 78 24.41 -16.72 23.35
CA GLN A 78 23.25 -17.21 24.09
C GLN A 78 22.99 -16.34 25.32
N LEU A 79 24.04 -15.99 26.07
CA LEU A 79 23.93 -15.06 27.20
C LEU A 79 23.46 -13.68 26.74
N ARG A 80 24.02 -13.15 25.64
CA ARG A 80 23.58 -11.87 25.07
C ARG A 80 22.10 -11.90 24.72
N CYS A 81 21.62 -12.93 24.01
CA CYS A 81 20.21 -13.07 23.64
C CYS A 81 19.30 -13.19 24.87
N LEU A 82 19.75 -13.88 25.93
CA LEU A 82 18.97 -14.00 27.16
C LEU A 82 18.84 -12.66 27.88
N LEU A 83 19.92 -11.87 27.94
CA LEU A 83 19.86 -10.50 28.49
C LEU A 83 18.92 -9.62 27.69
N LEU A 84 18.94 -9.69 26.35
CA LEU A 84 18.02 -8.95 25.49
C LEU A 84 16.55 -9.34 25.73
N VAL A 85 16.26 -10.64 25.87
CA VAL A 85 14.91 -11.14 26.20
C VAL A 85 14.46 -10.64 27.58
N ALA A 86 15.36 -10.62 28.57
CA ALA A 86 15.05 -10.10 29.89
C ALA A 86 14.81 -8.59 29.88
N LEU A 87 15.62 -7.83 29.14
CA LEU A 87 15.42 -6.38 28.94
C LEU A 87 14.10 -6.08 28.25
N TYR A 88 13.75 -6.83 27.20
CA TYR A 88 12.43 -6.74 26.56
C TYR A 88 11.32 -6.94 27.58
N GLN A 89 11.42 -8.00 28.40
CA GLN A 89 10.41 -8.31 29.40
C GLN A 89 10.27 -7.20 30.45
N LEU A 90 11.37 -6.59 30.90
CA LEU A 90 11.37 -5.46 31.83
C LEU A 90 10.77 -4.16 31.22
N LEU A 91 10.89 -3.98 29.92
CA LEU A 91 10.43 -2.77 29.23
C LEU A 91 8.98 -2.83 28.80
N TYR A 92 8.55 -3.97 28.24
CA TYR A 92 7.32 -4.07 27.45
C TYR A 92 6.25 -4.97 28.05
N THR A 93 6.55 -5.71 29.13
CA THR A 93 5.57 -6.59 29.77
C THR A 93 5.17 -6.06 31.14
N LYS A 94 4.03 -6.56 31.65
CA LYS A 94 3.52 -6.24 32.99
C LYS A 94 4.14 -7.13 34.09
N ALA A 95 5.18 -7.90 33.79
CA ALA A 95 5.80 -8.81 34.75
C ALA A 95 6.56 -8.03 35.84
N ALA A 96 6.47 -8.50 37.09
CA ALA A 96 7.15 -7.85 38.21
C ALA A 96 8.68 -7.83 37.99
N PRO A 97 9.38 -6.68 38.09
CA PRO A 97 10.79 -6.58 37.74
C PRO A 97 11.70 -7.56 38.48
N HIS A 98 11.48 -7.75 39.79
CA HIS A 98 12.27 -8.70 40.59
C HIS A 98 12.13 -10.14 40.10
N ALA A 99 10.92 -10.53 39.66
CA ALA A 99 10.64 -11.85 39.13
C ALA A 99 11.30 -12.06 37.76
N VAL A 100 11.30 -11.05 36.89
CA VAL A 100 11.98 -11.10 35.59
C VAL A 100 13.49 -11.32 35.78
N VAL A 101 14.11 -10.59 36.71
CA VAL A 101 15.53 -10.72 37.04
C VAL A 101 15.83 -12.11 37.60
N ASP A 102 15.06 -12.59 38.58
CA ASP A 102 15.24 -13.94 39.14
C ASP A 102 15.11 -15.03 38.08
N HIS A 103 14.09 -14.94 37.22
CA HIS A 103 13.91 -15.87 36.11
C HIS A 103 15.10 -15.85 35.14
N ALA A 104 15.60 -14.66 34.80
CA ALA A 104 16.73 -14.52 33.88
C ALA A 104 18.00 -15.10 34.49
N VAL A 105 18.28 -14.84 35.77
CA VAL A 105 19.43 -15.42 36.48
C VAL A 105 19.35 -16.95 36.53
N ARG A 106 18.16 -17.51 36.82
CA ARG A 106 17.95 -18.96 36.80
C ARG A 106 18.13 -19.54 35.40
N ALA A 107 17.65 -18.86 34.37
CA ALA A 107 17.79 -19.28 32.99
C ALA A 107 19.27 -19.24 32.54
N VAL A 108 20.02 -18.19 32.89
CA VAL A 108 21.46 -18.09 32.64
C VAL A 108 22.21 -19.20 33.33
N ARG A 109 21.96 -19.46 34.62
CA ARG A 109 22.67 -20.50 35.38
C ARG A 109 22.51 -21.91 34.79
N LYS A 110 21.43 -22.17 34.05
CA LYS A 110 21.23 -23.45 33.33
C LYS A 110 22.09 -23.60 32.07
N CYS A 111 22.53 -22.50 31.47
CA CYS A 111 23.38 -22.50 30.28
C CYS A 111 24.85 -22.22 30.63
N ASN A 112 25.08 -21.29 31.56
CA ASN A 112 26.37 -20.83 32.04
C ASN A 112 26.25 -20.43 33.52
N ALA A 113 26.63 -21.34 34.42
CA ALA A 113 26.52 -21.15 35.87
C ALA A 113 27.28 -19.92 36.38
N ALA A 114 28.46 -19.64 35.82
CA ALA A 114 29.32 -18.52 36.23
C ALA A 114 28.74 -17.14 35.86
N ALA A 115 27.92 -17.07 34.82
CA ALA A 115 27.35 -15.81 34.32
C ALA A 115 26.12 -15.31 35.11
N GLY A 116 25.62 -16.08 36.10
CA GLY A 116 24.43 -15.68 36.86
C GLY A 116 24.60 -14.37 37.65
N GLY A 117 25.80 -14.12 38.19
CA GLY A 117 26.11 -12.88 38.90
C GLY A 117 26.11 -11.67 37.96
N LEU A 118 26.69 -11.82 36.77
CA LEU A 118 26.70 -10.80 35.72
C LEU A 118 25.28 -10.43 35.29
N ALA A 119 24.42 -11.44 35.01
CA ALA A 119 23.04 -11.19 34.61
C ALA A 119 22.24 -10.42 35.66
N ASN A 120 22.40 -10.77 36.94
CA ASN A 120 21.78 -10.04 38.03
C ASN A 120 22.28 -8.59 38.10
N ALA A 121 23.60 -8.39 38.00
CA ALA A 121 24.21 -7.05 38.06
C ALA A 121 23.74 -6.16 36.91
N VAL A 122 23.75 -6.67 35.67
CA VAL A 122 23.33 -5.96 34.45
C VAL A 122 21.86 -5.55 34.55
N LEU A 123 20.96 -6.49 34.86
CA LEU A 123 19.52 -6.22 34.89
C LEU A 123 19.12 -5.32 36.07
N ARG A 124 19.78 -5.45 37.24
CA ARG A 124 19.57 -4.50 38.35
C ARG A 124 20.13 -3.12 38.04
N ASN A 125 21.26 -3.03 37.34
CA ASN A 125 21.80 -1.75 36.90
C ASN A 125 20.83 -1.06 35.94
N PHE A 126 20.26 -1.81 34.99
CA PHE A 126 19.20 -1.31 34.11
C PHE A 126 18.01 -0.75 34.90
N LEU A 127 17.50 -1.48 35.90
CA LEU A 127 16.36 -1.02 36.70
C LEU A 127 16.65 0.29 37.46
N ARG A 128 17.88 0.51 37.92
CA ARG A 128 18.27 1.76 38.61
C ARG A 128 18.42 2.95 37.65
N ASN A 129 18.88 2.70 36.43
CA ASN A 129 19.26 3.74 35.45
C ASN A 129 18.37 3.74 34.20
N ARG A 130 17.16 3.20 34.30
CA ARG A 130 16.29 2.87 33.15
C ARG A 130 16.07 4.06 32.22
N GLU A 131 15.64 5.20 32.76
CA GLU A 131 15.31 6.38 31.96
C GLU A 131 16.51 6.94 31.22
N ALA A 132 17.65 7.09 31.92
CA ALA A 132 18.90 7.56 31.33
C ALA A 132 19.40 6.64 30.20
N LEU A 133 19.35 5.32 30.40
CA LEU A 133 19.77 4.33 29.40
C LEU A 133 18.87 4.35 28.16
N LEU A 134 17.55 4.52 28.33
CA LEU A 134 16.61 4.64 27.23
C LEU A 134 16.81 5.94 26.44
N ALA A 135 17.01 7.06 27.14
CA ALA A 135 17.31 8.34 26.52
C ALA A 135 18.60 8.26 25.70
N ALA A 136 19.66 7.70 26.28
CA ALA A 136 20.93 7.49 25.60
C ALA A 136 20.81 6.52 24.41
N ALA A 137 20.05 5.43 24.52
CA ALA A 137 19.82 4.53 23.38
C ALA A 137 19.11 5.23 22.22
N SER A 138 18.19 6.14 22.53
CA SER A 138 17.40 6.91 21.55
C SER A 138 18.21 7.99 20.83
N THR A 139 19.45 8.27 21.24
CA THR A 139 20.36 9.17 20.50
C THR A 139 20.84 8.58 19.18
N SER A 140 20.83 7.26 19.05
CA SER A 140 21.12 6.55 17.80
C SER A 140 19.83 6.20 17.07
N GLU A 141 19.82 6.30 15.74
CA GLU A 141 18.64 5.95 14.94
C GLU A 141 18.26 4.47 15.11
N GLU A 142 19.23 3.57 15.15
CA GLU A 142 18.98 2.14 15.40
C GLU A 142 18.33 1.90 16.76
N GLY A 143 18.72 2.66 17.79
CA GLY A 143 18.13 2.56 19.12
C GLY A 143 16.74 3.19 19.21
N ARG A 144 16.50 4.29 18.50
CA ARG A 144 15.21 4.99 18.45
C ARG A 144 14.16 4.23 17.63
N TYR A 145 14.54 3.76 16.45
CA TYR A 145 13.61 3.16 15.50
C TYR A 145 13.65 1.63 15.50
N ALA A 146 14.65 0.99 16.11
CA ALA A 146 14.77 -0.48 16.11
C ALA A 146 14.81 -1.10 14.70
N TYR A 147 15.53 -0.47 13.77
CA TYR A 147 15.90 -0.99 12.45
C TYR A 147 17.43 -0.93 12.29
N PRO A 148 18.02 -1.73 11.40
CA PRO A 148 19.43 -1.55 11.04
C PRO A 148 19.64 -0.24 10.27
N GLN A 149 20.81 0.37 10.42
CA GLN A 149 21.11 1.68 9.84
C GLN A 149 20.86 1.76 8.33
N TRP A 150 21.21 0.73 7.56
CA TRP A 150 21.02 0.72 6.12
C TRP A 150 19.55 0.86 5.71
N TRP A 151 18.64 0.25 6.48
CA TRP A 151 17.22 0.28 6.22
C TRP A 151 16.65 1.66 6.53
N ILE A 152 17.08 2.25 7.65
CA ILE A 152 16.68 3.61 8.05
C ILE A 152 17.07 4.59 6.95
N SER A 153 18.34 4.57 6.53
CA SER A 153 18.84 5.46 5.48
C SER A 153 18.13 5.26 4.14
N ALA A 154 17.79 4.01 3.76
CA ALA A 154 17.03 3.74 2.54
C ALA A 154 15.60 4.30 2.58
N VAL A 155 14.87 4.08 3.69
CA VAL A 155 13.50 4.57 3.88
C VAL A 155 13.47 6.09 3.97
N GLN A 156 14.47 6.70 4.64
CA GLN A 156 14.67 8.16 4.69
C GLN A 156 14.85 8.75 3.29
N ALA A 157 15.76 8.19 2.50
CA ALA A 157 16.05 8.67 1.15
C ALA A 157 14.83 8.55 0.22
N GLN A 158 14.04 7.49 0.36
CA GLN A 158 12.92 7.21 -0.53
C GLN A 158 11.66 8.01 -0.18
N TYR A 159 11.37 8.22 1.11
CA TYR A 159 10.04 8.69 1.55
C TYR A 159 10.00 10.07 2.21
N GLY A 160 11.14 10.77 2.29
CA GLY A 160 11.18 12.15 2.80
C GLY A 160 10.43 12.27 4.13
N MET A 161 9.55 13.26 4.30
CA MET A 161 8.83 13.47 5.56
C MET A 161 8.00 12.28 6.10
N HIS A 162 7.70 11.26 5.29
CA HIS A 162 6.93 10.09 5.72
C HIS A 162 7.77 8.94 6.29
N TRP A 163 9.10 8.98 6.17
CA TRP A 163 9.97 7.86 6.53
C TRP A 163 9.80 7.43 8.00
N GLU A 164 9.67 8.38 8.92
CA GLU A 164 9.59 8.11 10.35
C GLU A 164 8.30 7.36 10.70
N ALA A 165 7.16 7.80 10.13
CA ALA A 165 5.87 7.16 10.36
C ALA A 165 5.87 5.70 9.89
N ILE A 166 6.51 5.39 8.76
CA ILE A 166 6.62 4.02 8.23
C ILE A 166 7.39 3.11 9.20
N LEU A 167 8.54 3.57 9.73
CA LEU A 167 9.33 2.79 10.67
C LEU A 167 8.59 2.57 11.99
N LEU A 168 7.92 3.62 12.51
CA LEU A 168 7.12 3.54 13.72
C LEU A 168 5.95 2.57 13.57
N ALA A 169 5.21 2.64 12.46
CA ALA A 169 4.11 1.72 12.15
C ALA A 169 4.61 0.26 12.05
N GLY A 170 5.78 0.03 11.44
CA GLY A 170 6.40 -1.29 11.37
C GLY A 170 6.83 -1.88 12.73
N ASN A 171 6.87 -1.09 13.79
CA ASN A 171 7.09 -1.56 15.16
C ASN A 171 5.80 -1.77 15.97
N GLN A 172 4.64 -1.33 15.49
CA GLN A 172 3.37 -1.50 16.20
C GLN A 172 2.88 -2.94 16.17
N HIS A 173 2.11 -3.36 17.17
CA HIS A 173 1.48 -4.67 17.15
C HIS A 173 0.59 -4.81 15.91
N PRO A 174 0.68 -5.89 15.13
CA PRO A 174 -0.07 -6.00 13.89
C PRO A 174 -1.58 -6.09 14.17
N PRO A 175 -2.43 -5.39 13.39
CA PRO A 175 -3.88 -5.54 13.43
C PRO A 175 -4.27 -6.95 12.97
N MET A 176 -5.33 -7.49 13.59
CA MET A 176 -5.93 -8.74 13.15
C MET A 176 -7.15 -8.45 12.30
N THR A 177 -6.91 -8.42 10.99
CA THR A 177 -7.96 -8.22 9.99
C THR A 177 -8.45 -9.57 9.48
N LEU A 178 -9.76 -9.65 9.35
CA LEU A 178 -10.51 -10.78 8.82
C LEU A 178 -11.03 -10.42 7.43
N ARG A 179 -11.02 -11.40 6.52
CA ARG A 179 -11.77 -11.37 5.27
C ARG A 179 -13.00 -12.25 5.42
N VAL A 180 -14.17 -11.66 5.30
CA VAL A 180 -15.46 -12.37 5.32
C VAL A 180 -15.69 -13.04 3.98
N ASN A 181 -16.10 -14.30 4.00
CA ASN A 181 -16.49 -15.01 2.79
C ASN A 181 -17.91 -14.59 2.38
N CYS A 182 -17.98 -13.59 1.51
CA CYS A 182 -19.24 -12.98 1.06
C CYS A 182 -20.15 -13.92 0.24
N ARG A 183 -19.70 -15.14 -0.11
CA ARG A 183 -20.59 -16.19 -0.64
C ARG A 183 -21.46 -16.84 0.41
N ARG A 184 -21.05 -16.76 1.69
CA ARG A 184 -21.72 -17.44 2.81
C ARG A 184 -22.45 -16.47 3.72
N ILE A 185 -21.87 -15.30 3.97
CA ILE A 185 -22.41 -14.31 4.89
C ILE A 185 -21.92 -12.91 4.49
N SER A 186 -22.76 -11.88 4.65
CA SER A 186 -22.32 -10.50 4.42
C SER A 186 -21.35 -10.03 5.52
N ALA A 187 -20.48 -9.07 5.21
CA ALA A 187 -19.57 -8.54 6.22
C ALA A 187 -20.29 -7.84 7.38
N VAL A 188 -21.45 -7.23 7.11
CA VAL A 188 -22.31 -6.61 8.13
C VAL A 188 -22.91 -7.67 9.05
N ASP A 189 -23.43 -8.77 8.50
CA ASP A 189 -24.01 -9.85 9.30
C ASP A 189 -22.94 -10.58 10.12
N TYR A 190 -21.74 -10.76 9.55
CA TYR A 190 -20.61 -11.33 10.28
C TYR A 190 -20.16 -10.42 11.42
N LEU A 191 -20.17 -9.09 11.23
CA LEU A 191 -19.90 -8.15 12.32
C LEU A 191 -20.93 -8.26 13.45
N ALA A 192 -22.23 -8.43 13.12
CA ALA A 192 -23.27 -8.69 14.09
C ALA A 192 -23.06 -10.04 14.82
N LEU A 193 -22.61 -11.08 14.12
CA LEU A 193 -22.27 -12.38 14.70
C LEU A 193 -21.12 -12.28 15.71
N LEU A 194 -20.09 -11.48 15.41
CA LEU A 194 -19.00 -11.20 16.35
C LEU A 194 -19.51 -10.50 17.60
N ALA A 195 -20.38 -9.50 17.46
CA ALA A 195 -20.99 -8.80 18.59
C ALA A 195 -21.81 -9.74 19.49
N GLN A 196 -22.54 -10.72 18.93
CA GLN A 196 -23.25 -11.74 19.70
C GLN A 196 -22.33 -12.65 20.53
N HIS A 197 -21.06 -12.74 20.18
CA HIS A 197 -20.03 -13.50 20.90
C HIS A 197 -19.12 -12.60 21.74
N ASP A 198 -19.53 -11.36 22.00
CA ASP A 198 -18.77 -10.34 22.75
C ASP A 198 -17.40 -10.02 22.13
N ILE A 199 -17.24 -10.21 20.82
CA ILE A 199 -16.01 -9.88 20.08
C ILE A 199 -16.17 -8.51 19.45
N GLN A 200 -15.44 -7.53 19.99
CA GLN A 200 -15.43 -6.17 19.48
C GLN A 200 -14.63 -6.07 18.17
N ALA A 201 -15.26 -5.54 17.13
CA ALA A 201 -14.67 -5.37 15.81
C ALA A 201 -15.32 -4.19 15.07
N ARG A 202 -14.70 -3.76 13.97
CA ARG A 202 -15.27 -2.75 13.07
C ARG A 202 -15.06 -3.15 11.62
N LEU A 203 -16.00 -2.77 10.76
CA LEU A 203 -15.89 -2.95 9.31
C LEU A 203 -14.95 -1.88 8.72
N ILE A 204 -13.92 -2.28 7.98
CA ILE A 204 -12.90 -1.40 7.39
C ILE A 204 -12.78 -1.49 5.86
N GLY A 205 -13.63 -2.31 5.24
CA GLY A 205 -13.72 -2.45 3.79
C GLY A 205 -14.91 -3.34 3.43
N PRO A 206 -15.12 -3.63 2.14
CA PRO A 206 -16.29 -4.40 1.69
C PRO A 206 -16.42 -5.77 2.38
N ASP A 207 -15.29 -6.47 2.55
CA ASP A 207 -15.23 -7.80 3.17
C ASP A 207 -14.30 -7.81 4.40
N ALA A 208 -13.75 -6.65 4.77
CA ALA A 208 -12.65 -6.54 5.73
C ALA A 208 -13.17 -6.13 7.11
N VAL A 209 -13.02 -7.02 8.09
CA VAL A 209 -13.40 -6.77 9.49
C VAL A 209 -12.14 -6.72 10.36
N LEU A 210 -11.91 -5.59 11.02
CA LEU A 210 -10.80 -5.40 11.94
C LEU A 210 -11.24 -5.69 13.38
N LEU A 211 -10.58 -6.66 14.02
CA LEU A 211 -10.81 -6.93 15.45
C LEU A 211 -10.14 -5.87 16.31
N GLN A 212 -10.81 -5.45 17.38
CA GLN A 212 -10.21 -4.58 18.39
C GLN A 212 -9.09 -5.30 19.15
N THR A 213 -9.28 -6.59 19.45
CA THR A 213 -8.27 -7.44 20.09
C THR A 213 -8.08 -8.72 19.27
N PRO A 214 -6.83 -9.07 18.87
CA PRO A 214 -6.55 -10.33 18.20
C PRO A 214 -6.93 -11.55 19.05
N LEU A 215 -7.47 -12.58 18.39
CA LEU A 215 -7.91 -13.81 19.03
C LEU A 215 -7.37 -15.03 18.25
N PRO A 216 -7.16 -16.17 18.91
CA PRO A 216 -6.91 -17.44 18.22
C PRO A 216 -8.04 -17.77 17.23
N VAL A 217 -7.68 -18.29 16.05
CA VAL A 217 -8.66 -18.56 14.97
C VAL A 217 -9.78 -19.52 15.36
N ASN A 218 -9.52 -20.46 16.28
CA ASN A 218 -10.52 -21.39 16.79
C ASN A 218 -11.57 -20.74 17.71
N LYS A 219 -11.37 -19.48 18.10
CA LYS A 219 -12.36 -18.68 18.84
C LYS A 219 -13.20 -17.78 17.93
N LEU A 220 -12.89 -17.71 16.65
CA LEU A 220 -13.66 -16.93 15.69
C LEU A 220 -14.90 -17.73 15.26
N PRO A 221 -16.12 -17.19 15.42
CA PRO A 221 -17.35 -17.84 14.98
C PRO A 221 -17.27 -18.21 13.49
N GLY A 222 -17.53 -19.49 13.16
CA GLY A 222 -17.57 -19.95 11.77
C GLY A 222 -16.24 -19.99 11.02
N PHE A 223 -15.08 -19.86 11.69
CA PHE A 223 -13.78 -19.96 11.01
C PHE A 223 -13.55 -21.34 10.38
N CYS A 224 -13.85 -22.41 11.12
CA CYS A 224 -13.72 -23.79 10.62
C CYS A 224 -14.73 -24.09 9.50
N ASP A 225 -15.89 -23.44 9.53
CA ASP A 225 -16.96 -23.58 8.53
C ASP A 225 -16.72 -22.71 7.28
N GLY A 226 -15.62 -21.96 7.27
CA GLY A 226 -15.20 -21.16 6.13
C GLY A 226 -15.98 -19.85 5.95
N LEU A 227 -16.63 -19.32 6.99
CA LEU A 227 -17.27 -18.00 6.96
C LEU A 227 -16.27 -16.86 6.87
N VAL A 228 -15.03 -17.10 7.32
CA VAL A 228 -14.02 -16.06 7.44
C VAL A 228 -12.60 -16.62 7.25
N SER A 229 -11.68 -15.77 6.84
CA SER A 229 -10.23 -16.05 6.79
C SER A 229 -9.45 -14.93 7.46
N VAL A 230 -8.27 -15.21 8.00
CA VAL A 230 -7.35 -14.16 8.48
C VAL A 230 -6.54 -13.65 7.30
N GLN A 231 -6.71 -12.38 6.94
CA GLN A 231 -5.96 -11.74 5.85
C GLN A 231 -5.87 -10.23 6.10
N ASP A 232 -4.66 -9.69 5.95
CA ASP A 232 -4.42 -8.24 6.04
C ASP A 232 -5.30 -7.45 5.07
N ALA A 233 -5.82 -6.30 5.49
CA ALA A 233 -6.71 -5.47 4.65
C ALA A 233 -6.04 -5.04 3.33
N GLY A 234 -4.74 -4.70 3.37
CA GLY A 234 -3.98 -4.31 2.18
C GLY A 234 -3.93 -5.44 1.15
N ALA A 235 -3.73 -6.67 1.62
CA ALA A 235 -3.70 -7.86 0.78
C ALA A 235 -5.07 -8.23 0.19
N GLN A 236 -6.18 -7.82 0.81
CA GLN A 236 -7.53 -8.10 0.32
C GLN A 236 -7.84 -7.31 -0.96
N TYR A 237 -7.26 -6.13 -1.15
CA TYR A 237 -7.49 -5.32 -2.35
C TYR A 237 -7.06 -6.00 -3.64
N ALA A 238 -6.00 -6.81 -3.61
CA ALA A 238 -5.43 -7.43 -4.81
C ALA A 238 -6.48 -8.21 -5.63
N ALA A 239 -7.31 -9.02 -4.97
CA ALA A 239 -8.33 -9.81 -5.67
C ALA A 239 -9.42 -8.94 -6.30
N ARG A 240 -9.85 -7.89 -5.60
CA ARG A 240 -10.88 -6.96 -6.09
C ARG A 240 -10.39 -6.12 -7.25
N LEU A 241 -9.14 -5.68 -7.16
CA LEU A 241 -8.51 -4.91 -8.22
C LEU A 241 -8.44 -5.74 -9.52
N LEU A 242 -8.19 -7.06 -9.44
CA LEU A 242 -7.91 -7.90 -10.62
C LEU A 242 -9.09 -7.96 -11.60
N ASP A 243 -10.29 -7.58 -11.13
CA ASP A 243 -11.49 -7.45 -11.95
C ASP A 243 -11.78 -8.76 -12.70
N VAL A 244 -11.95 -9.81 -11.89
CA VAL A 244 -12.33 -11.16 -12.32
C VAL A 244 -13.84 -11.28 -12.50
N GLN A 245 -14.26 -12.13 -13.44
CA GLN A 245 -15.65 -12.42 -13.74
C GLN A 245 -15.87 -13.92 -13.87
N ASP A 246 -17.11 -14.37 -13.72
CA ASP A 246 -17.49 -15.77 -13.86
C ASP A 246 -17.05 -16.33 -15.23
N GLY A 247 -16.52 -17.56 -15.21
CA GLY A 247 -16.02 -18.25 -16.39
C GLY A 247 -14.59 -17.87 -16.82
N MET A 248 -13.97 -16.86 -16.20
CA MET A 248 -12.59 -16.51 -16.52
C MET A 248 -11.61 -17.59 -16.06
N ARG A 249 -10.63 -17.85 -16.93
CA ARG A 249 -9.41 -18.60 -16.60
C ARG A 249 -8.36 -17.68 -15.99
N VAL A 250 -7.98 -17.97 -14.76
CA VAL A 250 -7.16 -17.08 -13.91
C VAL A 250 -5.95 -17.84 -13.37
N LEU A 251 -4.81 -17.18 -13.33
CA LEU A 251 -3.60 -17.68 -12.67
C LEU A 251 -3.34 -16.88 -11.40
N ASP A 252 -3.15 -17.55 -10.27
CA ASP A 252 -2.49 -17.00 -9.08
C ASP A 252 -1.06 -17.55 -9.03
N ALA A 253 -0.10 -16.72 -9.44
CA ALA A 253 1.31 -17.06 -9.47
C ALA A 253 1.95 -16.76 -8.11
N CYS A 254 2.66 -17.75 -7.56
CA CYS A 254 3.22 -17.73 -6.20
C CYS A 254 2.13 -17.74 -5.11
N ALA A 255 1.10 -18.55 -5.33
CA ALA A 255 -0.17 -18.51 -4.61
C ALA A 255 -0.07 -18.77 -3.09
N ALA A 256 0.93 -19.51 -2.61
CA ALA A 256 0.88 -20.00 -1.24
C ALA A 256 1.08 -18.87 -0.20
N PRO A 257 0.25 -18.80 0.86
CA PRO A 257 -0.59 -19.88 1.41
C PRO A 257 -2.05 -19.93 0.90
N GLY A 258 -2.41 -19.20 -0.16
CA GLY A 258 -3.71 -19.31 -0.83
C GLY A 258 -4.74 -18.25 -0.43
N GLY A 259 -4.32 -17.26 0.35
CA GLY A 259 -5.22 -16.18 0.79
C GLY A 259 -5.82 -15.42 -0.39
N LYS A 260 -5.01 -15.04 -1.39
CA LYS A 260 -5.51 -14.32 -2.57
C LYS A 260 -6.27 -15.24 -3.53
N SER A 261 -5.81 -16.48 -3.73
CA SER A 261 -6.50 -17.50 -4.53
C SER A 261 -7.94 -17.74 -4.06
N THR A 262 -8.11 -17.92 -2.75
CA THR A 262 -9.42 -18.12 -2.15
C THR A 262 -10.30 -16.88 -2.24
N HIS A 263 -9.71 -15.68 -2.12
CA HIS A 263 -10.46 -14.43 -2.32
C HIS A 263 -10.98 -14.30 -3.76
N LEU A 264 -10.15 -14.61 -4.77
CA LEU A 264 -10.58 -14.60 -6.17
C LEU A 264 -11.78 -15.54 -6.39
N LEU A 265 -11.74 -16.73 -5.80
CA LEU A 265 -12.83 -17.71 -5.84
C LEU A 265 -14.05 -17.32 -5.01
N GLU A 266 -13.93 -16.43 -4.03
CA GLU A 266 -15.08 -15.88 -3.31
C GLU A 266 -15.80 -14.83 -4.18
N LEU A 267 -15.05 -14.07 -4.99
CA LEU A 267 -15.59 -13.02 -5.85
C LEU A 267 -16.28 -13.55 -7.12
N ALA A 268 -15.79 -14.64 -7.71
CA ALA A 268 -16.29 -15.15 -9.00
C ALA A 268 -16.08 -16.67 -9.16
N GLN A 269 -16.85 -17.31 -10.04
CA GLN A 269 -16.67 -18.71 -10.43
C GLN A 269 -15.59 -18.79 -11.50
N LEU A 270 -14.39 -19.25 -11.12
CA LEU A 270 -13.19 -19.17 -11.97
C LEU A 270 -12.64 -20.55 -12.30
N ASP A 271 -12.06 -20.68 -13.49
CA ASP A 271 -11.05 -21.72 -13.75
C ASP A 271 -9.70 -21.21 -13.22
N LEU A 272 -9.50 -21.37 -11.91
CA LEU A 272 -8.32 -20.87 -11.21
C LEU A 272 -7.21 -21.93 -11.14
N LEU A 273 -6.03 -21.58 -11.64
CA LEU A 273 -4.77 -22.28 -11.37
C LEU A 273 -3.99 -21.54 -10.28
N ALA A 274 -3.72 -22.20 -9.17
CA ALA A 274 -2.82 -21.71 -8.12
C ALA A 274 -1.46 -22.42 -8.23
N LEU A 275 -0.41 -21.65 -8.51
CA LEU A 275 0.93 -22.12 -8.77
C LEU A 275 1.88 -21.69 -7.64
N ASP A 276 2.68 -22.62 -7.09
CA ASP A 276 3.78 -22.29 -6.18
C ASP A 276 4.95 -23.25 -6.40
N ASN A 277 6.19 -22.74 -6.33
CA ASN A 277 7.38 -23.55 -6.53
C ASN A 277 7.68 -24.51 -5.35
N ASN A 278 7.01 -24.32 -4.21
CA ASN A 278 7.19 -25.15 -3.03
C ASN A 278 5.95 -26.02 -2.75
N ALA A 279 6.10 -27.33 -2.97
CA ALA A 279 5.02 -28.30 -2.76
C ALA A 279 4.48 -28.31 -1.31
N GLN A 280 5.33 -28.10 -0.31
CA GLN A 280 4.92 -28.06 1.10
C GLN A 280 4.09 -26.80 1.40
N ARG A 281 4.41 -25.65 0.77
CA ARG A 281 3.59 -24.44 0.90
C ARG A 281 2.25 -24.59 0.18
N LEU A 282 2.23 -25.31 -0.95
CA LEU A 282 1.01 -25.61 -1.71
C LEU A 282 0.02 -26.47 -0.90
N GLU A 283 0.48 -27.27 0.05
CA GLU A 283 -0.40 -27.98 1.00
C GLU A 283 -1.30 -27.01 1.78
N ARG A 284 -0.76 -25.86 2.21
CA ARG A 284 -1.55 -24.84 2.92
C ARG A 284 -2.63 -24.21 2.04
N VAL A 285 -2.38 -24.14 0.72
CA VAL A 285 -3.40 -23.69 -0.24
C VAL A 285 -4.53 -24.72 -0.28
N ARG A 286 -4.19 -26.02 -0.37
CA ARG A 286 -5.16 -27.11 -0.35
C ARG A 286 -6.00 -27.10 0.93
N GLU A 287 -5.37 -26.98 2.10
CA GLU A 287 -6.05 -26.89 3.39
C GLU A 287 -7.05 -25.73 3.43
N ASN A 288 -6.67 -24.54 2.93
CA ASN A 288 -7.56 -23.39 2.87
C ASN A 288 -8.73 -23.59 1.89
N LEU A 289 -8.46 -24.15 0.70
CA LEU A 289 -9.50 -24.48 -0.27
C LEU A 289 -10.51 -25.48 0.31
N GLN A 290 -10.02 -26.54 0.95
CA GLN A 290 -10.87 -27.54 1.61
C GLN A 290 -11.73 -26.93 2.71
N ARG A 291 -11.13 -26.14 3.62
CA ARG A 291 -11.86 -25.46 4.71
C ARG A 291 -12.96 -24.54 4.18
N LEU A 292 -12.68 -23.78 3.12
CA LEU A 292 -13.65 -22.85 2.52
C LEU A 292 -14.64 -23.54 1.57
N GLN A 293 -14.42 -24.83 1.28
CA GLN A 293 -15.13 -25.62 0.27
C GLN A 293 -15.08 -24.94 -1.12
N LEU A 294 -13.89 -24.48 -1.49
CA LEU A 294 -13.58 -23.87 -2.78
C LEU A 294 -12.71 -24.83 -3.59
N HIS A 295 -12.76 -24.72 -4.91
CA HIS A 295 -12.01 -25.57 -5.82
C HIS A 295 -11.10 -24.73 -6.72
N ALA A 296 -9.84 -25.15 -6.82
CA ALA A 296 -8.84 -24.61 -7.75
C ALA A 296 -7.95 -25.76 -8.22
N GLN A 297 -7.34 -25.60 -9.39
CA GLN A 297 -6.24 -26.45 -9.82
C GLN A 297 -4.98 -26.04 -9.04
N LEU A 298 -4.25 -27.02 -8.50
CA LEU A 298 -3.01 -26.80 -7.76
C LEU A 298 -1.85 -27.39 -8.54
N GLN A 299 -0.83 -26.59 -8.80
CA GLN A 299 0.35 -27.05 -9.52
C GLN A 299 1.64 -26.59 -8.85
N ASN A 300 2.59 -27.53 -8.70
CA ASN A 300 3.94 -27.19 -8.31
C ASN A 300 4.73 -26.81 -9.57
N GLY A 301 5.27 -25.59 -9.60
CA GLY A 301 6.03 -25.11 -10.74
C GLY A 301 6.65 -23.75 -10.47
N ASP A 302 7.68 -23.42 -11.25
CA ASP A 302 8.35 -22.13 -11.18
C ASP A 302 7.68 -21.12 -12.11
N ALA A 303 7.15 -20.03 -11.54
CA ALA A 303 6.50 -18.97 -12.31
C ALA A 303 7.43 -18.30 -13.33
N ALA A 304 8.75 -18.37 -13.11
CA ALA A 304 9.76 -17.91 -14.08
C ALA A 304 9.98 -18.89 -15.25
N GLN A 305 9.55 -20.14 -15.14
CA GLN A 305 9.77 -21.20 -16.14
C GLN A 305 8.45 -21.86 -16.58
N PRO A 306 7.56 -21.10 -17.24
CA PRO A 306 6.21 -21.55 -17.57
C PRO A 306 6.15 -22.76 -18.50
N ASP A 307 7.16 -22.96 -19.36
CA ASP A 307 7.19 -24.05 -20.32
C ASP A 307 7.15 -25.45 -19.67
N SER A 308 7.48 -25.54 -18.36
CA SER A 308 7.45 -26.79 -17.59
C SER A 308 6.07 -27.19 -17.07
N TRP A 309 5.11 -26.26 -17.01
CA TRP A 309 3.82 -26.46 -16.34
C TRP A 309 2.62 -25.91 -17.10
N TRP A 310 2.83 -24.95 -18.00
CA TRP A 310 1.78 -24.30 -18.77
C TRP A 310 1.24 -25.20 -19.88
N ASP A 311 -0.08 -25.20 -20.05
CA ASP A 311 -0.79 -26.03 -21.03
C ASP A 311 -0.95 -25.37 -22.41
N GLY A 312 -0.28 -24.24 -22.64
CA GLY A 312 -0.33 -23.47 -23.88
C GLY A 312 -1.62 -22.66 -24.09
N LYS A 313 -2.58 -22.72 -23.17
CA LYS A 313 -3.79 -21.89 -23.23
C LYS A 313 -3.53 -20.56 -22.50
N PRO A 314 -3.86 -19.40 -23.08
CA PRO A 314 -3.70 -18.13 -22.37
C PRO A 314 -4.60 -17.99 -21.13
N PHE A 315 -4.22 -17.10 -20.22
CA PHE A 315 -5.01 -16.68 -19.06
C PHE A 315 -5.67 -15.33 -19.31
N HIS A 316 -6.91 -15.16 -18.84
CA HIS A 316 -7.63 -13.88 -18.91
C HIS A 316 -7.13 -12.88 -17.87
N ARG A 317 -6.72 -13.41 -16.70
CA ARG A 317 -6.18 -12.65 -15.59
C ARG A 317 -5.00 -13.39 -14.96
N ILE A 318 -3.98 -12.64 -14.59
CA ILE A 318 -2.84 -13.16 -13.82
C ILE A 318 -2.66 -12.29 -12.58
N LEU A 319 -2.71 -12.90 -11.41
CA LEU A 319 -2.24 -12.31 -10.17
C LEU A 319 -0.80 -12.77 -9.93
N ALA A 320 0.13 -11.84 -9.85
CA ALA A 320 1.54 -12.11 -9.61
C ALA A 320 1.94 -11.57 -8.23
N ASP A 321 1.69 -12.33 -7.17
CA ASP A 321 2.12 -12.04 -5.79
C ASP A 321 3.55 -12.52 -5.59
N VAL A 322 4.49 -11.81 -6.22
CA VAL A 322 5.85 -12.29 -6.42
C VAL A 322 6.68 -12.33 -5.11
N PRO A 323 7.66 -13.23 -4.99
CA PRO A 323 8.57 -13.25 -3.85
C PRO A 323 9.30 -11.92 -3.69
N CYS A 324 9.31 -11.37 -2.47
CA CYS A 324 9.94 -10.09 -2.18
C CYS A 324 10.64 -10.07 -0.82
N SER A 325 11.27 -8.94 -0.50
CA SER A 325 11.93 -8.70 0.78
C SER A 325 10.98 -8.82 1.98
N ALA A 326 9.67 -8.64 1.75
CA ALA A 326 8.61 -8.57 2.75
C ALA A 326 8.80 -7.39 3.74
N SER A 327 9.40 -6.31 3.25
CA SER A 327 9.70 -5.10 4.02
C SER A 327 8.46 -4.32 4.49
N GLY A 328 7.32 -4.50 3.85
CA GLY A 328 6.04 -3.89 4.26
C GLY A 328 5.31 -4.62 5.39
N VAL A 329 5.71 -5.85 5.72
CA VAL A 329 5.04 -6.71 6.73
C VAL A 329 5.91 -6.96 7.96
N VAL A 330 6.94 -6.15 8.19
CA VAL A 330 7.91 -6.30 9.31
C VAL A 330 7.26 -6.27 10.70
N ARG A 331 6.10 -5.63 10.86
CA ARG A 331 5.33 -5.69 12.11
C ARG A 331 4.74 -7.06 12.40
N ARG A 332 4.53 -7.90 11.37
CA ARG A 332 4.11 -9.30 11.49
C ARG A 332 5.33 -10.23 11.53
N HIS A 333 6.43 -9.85 10.90
CA HIS A 333 7.66 -10.63 10.79
C HIS A 333 8.88 -9.77 11.17
N PRO A 334 9.11 -9.51 12.48
CA PRO A 334 10.14 -8.59 12.92
C PRO A 334 11.57 -9.08 12.69
N ASP A 335 11.74 -10.38 12.42
CA ASP A 335 13.01 -10.99 12.02
C ASP A 335 13.53 -10.47 10.68
N ILE A 336 12.64 -10.11 9.75
CA ILE A 336 13.01 -9.58 8.42
C ILE A 336 13.98 -8.42 8.52
N LYS A 337 13.78 -7.51 9.50
CA LYS A 337 14.64 -6.34 9.72
C LYS A 337 16.11 -6.71 9.92
N TRP A 338 16.38 -7.87 10.50
CA TRP A 338 17.73 -8.31 10.90
C TRP A 338 18.30 -9.40 9.99
N LEU A 339 17.44 -10.10 9.25
CA LEU A 339 17.84 -11.12 8.29
C LEU A 339 18.18 -10.54 6.92
N ARG A 340 17.52 -9.44 6.52
CA ARG A 340 17.74 -8.81 5.21
C ARG A 340 19.02 -7.98 5.18
N ARG A 341 19.66 -7.98 4.01
CA ARG A 341 20.84 -7.19 3.67
C ARG A 341 20.52 -6.28 2.48
N PRO A 342 21.23 -5.16 2.31
CA PRO A 342 21.02 -4.27 1.16
C PRO A 342 21.03 -4.98 -0.20
N GLY A 343 22.00 -5.89 -0.42
CA GLY A 343 22.12 -6.63 -1.67
C GLY A 343 21.00 -7.65 -1.94
N ASP A 344 20.24 -8.05 -0.92
CA ASP A 344 19.11 -8.98 -1.12
C ASP A 344 17.99 -8.30 -1.94
N ILE A 345 17.82 -6.99 -1.80
CA ILE A 345 16.74 -6.21 -2.45
C ILE A 345 16.90 -6.24 -3.97
N ASP A 346 18.13 -6.11 -4.47
CA ASP A 346 18.42 -6.22 -5.90
C ASP A 346 18.20 -7.63 -6.43
N GLY A 347 18.57 -8.66 -5.65
CA GLY A 347 18.32 -10.05 -6.00
C GLY A 347 16.82 -10.35 -6.15
N PHE A 348 16.00 -9.84 -5.23
CA PHE A 348 14.54 -9.94 -5.34
C PHE A 348 14.03 -9.22 -6.59
N ALA A 349 14.45 -7.98 -6.84
CA ALA A 349 13.99 -7.22 -8.01
C ALA A 349 14.30 -7.93 -9.35
N GLN A 350 15.49 -8.52 -9.48
CA GLN A 350 15.86 -9.30 -10.67
C GLN A 350 14.97 -10.54 -10.84
N GLN A 351 14.73 -11.28 -9.76
CA GLN A 351 13.85 -12.45 -9.80
C GLN A 351 12.40 -12.06 -10.14
N GLN A 352 11.91 -10.96 -9.56
CA GLN A 352 10.57 -10.42 -9.80
C GLN A 352 10.38 -10.03 -11.27
N LEU A 353 11.36 -9.34 -11.85
CA LEU A 353 11.34 -9.00 -13.28
C LEU A 353 11.32 -10.25 -14.15
N HIS A 354 12.15 -11.25 -13.84
CA HIS A 354 12.17 -12.50 -14.60
C HIS A 354 10.82 -13.23 -14.58
N ILE A 355 10.20 -13.32 -13.40
CA ILE A 355 8.85 -13.87 -13.24
C ILE A 355 7.83 -13.05 -14.03
N LEU A 356 7.86 -11.72 -13.91
CA LEU A 356 6.92 -10.82 -14.57
C LEU A 356 6.98 -10.97 -16.10
N CYS A 357 8.18 -10.98 -16.68
CA CYS A 357 8.37 -11.20 -18.13
C CYS A 357 7.88 -12.58 -18.57
N ALA A 358 8.12 -13.63 -17.76
CA ALA A 358 7.67 -14.98 -18.09
C ALA A 358 6.14 -15.11 -18.07
N LEU A 359 5.49 -14.55 -17.03
CA LEU A 359 4.04 -14.55 -16.87
C LEU A 359 3.33 -13.72 -17.95
N TRP A 360 3.94 -12.62 -18.41
CA TRP A 360 3.38 -11.76 -19.44
C TRP A 360 3.02 -12.53 -20.73
N ARG A 361 3.87 -13.48 -21.12
CA ARG A 361 3.66 -14.30 -22.33
C ARG A 361 2.44 -15.21 -22.24
N LEU A 362 1.96 -15.49 -21.03
CA LEU A 362 0.83 -16.40 -20.77
C LEU A 362 -0.50 -15.66 -20.78
N LEU A 363 -0.48 -14.33 -20.84
CA LEU A 363 -1.65 -13.50 -20.82
C LEU A 363 -2.32 -13.49 -22.20
N GLU A 364 -3.64 -13.56 -22.23
CA GLU A 364 -4.38 -13.36 -23.47
C GLU A 364 -4.27 -11.91 -23.98
N LYS A 365 -4.71 -11.70 -25.22
CA LYS A 365 -4.88 -10.36 -25.78
C LYS A 365 -5.88 -9.59 -24.94
N ASP A 366 -5.56 -8.34 -24.59
CA ASP A 366 -6.37 -7.49 -23.70
C ASP A 366 -6.54 -8.03 -22.27
N GLY A 367 -5.86 -9.12 -21.91
CA GLY A 367 -5.83 -9.64 -20.54
C GLY A 367 -5.17 -8.67 -19.57
N LYS A 368 -5.38 -8.91 -18.27
CA LYS A 368 -4.80 -8.08 -17.20
C LYS A 368 -3.86 -8.90 -16.31
N LEU A 369 -2.71 -8.31 -16.00
CA LEU A 369 -1.79 -8.81 -14.99
C LEU A 369 -1.75 -7.80 -13.83
N LEU A 370 -1.97 -8.27 -12.60
CA LEU A 370 -1.74 -7.52 -11.37
C LEU A 370 -0.43 -7.97 -10.73
N TYR A 371 0.58 -7.11 -10.74
CA TYR A 371 1.82 -7.30 -10.00
C TYR A 371 1.62 -6.86 -8.56
N VAL A 372 1.98 -7.70 -7.60
CA VAL A 372 1.83 -7.42 -6.16
C VAL A 372 3.10 -7.79 -5.40
N THR A 373 3.53 -6.91 -4.51
CA THR A 373 4.55 -7.23 -3.49
C THR A 373 4.09 -6.75 -2.12
N CYS A 374 4.60 -7.37 -1.07
CA CYS A 374 4.54 -6.82 0.29
C CYS A 374 5.83 -6.06 0.67
N SER A 375 6.40 -5.31 -0.29
CA SER A 375 7.60 -4.48 -0.10
C SER A 375 7.26 -2.98 -0.07
N ILE A 376 8.08 -2.22 0.67
CA ILE A 376 8.12 -0.75 0.65
C ILE A 376 9.33 -0.21 -0.13
N PHE A 377 10.13 -1.06 -0.78
CA PHE A 377 11.30 -0.57 -1.52
C PHE A 377 10.97 -0.36 -2.99
N ALA A 378 11.20 0.86 -3.50
CA ALA A 378 10.93 1.21 -4.90
C ALA A 378 11.67 0.28 -5.88
N ARG A 379 12.83 -0.25 -5.47
CA ARG A 379 13.63 -1.20 -6.24
C ARG A 379 12.89 -2.49 -6.59
N GLU A 380 12.01 -2.98 -5.72
CA GLU A 380 11.17 -4.17 -5.94
C GLU A 380 9.79 -3.83 -6.52
N ASN A 381 9.48 -2.53 -6.60
CA ASN A 381 8.14 -2.02 -6.88
C ASN A 381 8.16 -1.27 -8.22
N GLN A 382 7.99 0.06 -8.20
CA GLN A 382 7.90 0.88 -9.41
C GLN A 382 9.11 0.72 -10.35
N GLN A 383 10.31 0.45 -9.82
CA GLN A 383 11.49 0.26 -10.69
C GLN A 383 11.43 -1.04 -11.49
N VAL A 384 10.93 -2.15 -10.92
CA VAL A 384 10.71 -3.40 -11.67
C VAL A 384 9.68 -3.19 -12.77
N ILE A 385 8.59 -2.48 -12.45
CA ILE A 385 7.55 -2.16 -13.43
C ILE A 385 8.11 -1.30 -14.57
N ASN A 386 8.87 -0.24 -14.26
CA ASN A 386 9.48 0.61 -15.28
C ASN A 386 10.43 -0.19 -16.19
N GLU A 387 11.26 -1.05 -15.60
CA GLU A 387 12.17 -1.91 -16.34
C GLU A 387 11.42 -2.90 -17.25
N PHE A 388 10.33 -3.48 -16.74
CA PHE A 388 9.44 -4.34 -17.51
C PHE A 388 8.77 -3.60 -18.68
N LEU A 389 8.16 -2.44 -18.45
CA LEU A 389 7.46 -1.67 -19.49
C LEU A 389 8.42 -1.15 -20.57
N ASN A 390 9.68 -0.88 -20.23
CA ASN A 390 10.71 -0.55 -21.21
C ASN A 390 11.09 -1.73 -22.13
N GLN A 391 10.82 -2.97 -21.72
CA GLN A 391 11.08 -4.19 -22.49
C GLN A 391 9.85 -4.70 -23.25
N HIS A 392 8.66 -4.19 -22.89
CA HIS A 392 7.37 -4.69 -23.37
C HIS A 392 6.49 -3.56 -23.87
N ASP A 393 6.69 -3.18 -25.15
CA ASP A 393 5.92 -2.13 -25.82
C ASP A 393 4.41 -2.40 -25.91
N ASP A 394 4.01 -3.67 -25.80
CA ASP A 394 2.63 -4.11 -25.76
C ASP A 394 2.01 -4.00 -24.36
N GLY A 395 2.80 -3.68 -23.33
CA GLY A 395 2.35 -3.44 -21.97
C GLY A 395 1.94 -1.99 -21.74
N LYS A 396 0.72 -1.79 -21.25
CA LYS A 396 0.27 -0.48 -20.76
C LYS A 396 -0.07 -0.53 -19.28
N GLN A 397 0.52 0.40 -18.53
CA GLN A 397 0.13 0.68 -17.15
C GLN A 397 -1.29 1.26 -17.10
N LEU A 398 -2.14 0.70 -16.24
CA LEU A 398 -3.46 1.25 -15.95
C LEU A 398 -3.48 1.97 -14.59
N PRO A 399 -4.21 3.09 -14.46
CA PRO A 399 -4.35 3.76 -13.19
C PRO A 399 -5.09 2.87 -12.20
N LEU A 400 -4.57 2.81 -10.99
CA LEU A 400 -5.24 2.21 -9.83
C LEU A 400 -5.88 3.33 -9.01
N SER A 401 -7.14 3.17 -8.64
CA SER A 401 -7.82 4.09 -7.73
C SER A 401 -8.26 3.35 -6.48
N MET A 402 -7.58 3.64 -5.38
CA MET A 402 -7.96 3.19 -4.04
C MET A 402 -7.58 4.25 -3.00
N PRO A 403 -8.24 4.26 -1.82
CA PRO A 403 -7.83 5.13 -0.72
C PRO A 403 -6.36 4.91 -0.35
N ASN A 404 -5.65 6.00 -0.08
CA ASN A 404 -4.25 5.99 0.40
C ASN A 404 -3.22 5.30 -0.51
N LEU A 405 -3.57 5.07 -1.79
CA LEU A 405 -2.65 4.53 -2.78
C LEU A 405 -1.82 5.65 -3.42
N ASN A 406 -0.52 5.67 -3.14
CA ASN A 406 0.43 6.61 -3.75
C ASN A 406 1.28 5.89 -4.80
N GLU A 407 1.03 6.14 -6.08
CA GLU A 407 1.74 5.50 -7.20
C GLU A 407 1.79 3.96 -7.09
N GLY A 408 0.70 3.34 -6.64
CA GLY A 408 0.63 1.89 -6.45
C GLY A 408 1.15 1.40 -5.09
N GLN A 409 1.77 2.26 -4.28
CA GLN A 409 2.24 1.94 -2.93
C GLN A 409 1.19 2.30 -1.86
N ILE A 410 0.98 1.37 -0.95
CA ILE A 410 0.28 1.54 0.32
C ILE A 410 1.29 1.42 1.46
N PHE A 411 1.24 2.34 2.43
CA PHE A 411 2.09 2.32 3.61
C PHE A 411 1.44 1.60 4.79
N PRO A 412 2.23 1.00 5.70
CA PRO A 412 1.66 0.43 6.90
C PRO A 412 1.04 1.52 7.79
N ASP A 413 -0.17 1.28 8.29
CA ASP A 413 -0.91 2.16 9.19
C ASP A 413 -1.63 1.37 10.30
N ASP A 414 -2.64 1.92 10.98
CA ASP A 414 -3.38 1.21 12.04
C ASP A 414 -4.25 0.05 11.51
N GLN A 415 -4.45 -0.07 10.19
CA GLN A 415 -5.40 -1.00 9.57
C GLN A 415 -4.74 -2.08 8.71
N HIS A 416 -3.68 -1.75 7.98
CA HIS A 416 -3.06 -2.66 7.00
C HIS A 416 -1.54 -2.52 6.91
N ASP A 417 -0.91 -3.54 6.32
CA ASP A 417 0.54 -3.58 6.10
C ASP A 417 0.93 -2.70 4.90
N GLY A 418 2.24 -2.60 4.63
CA GLY A 418 2.74 -2.01 3.40
C GLY A 418 2.65 -2.98 2.22
N PHE A 419 2.04 -2.54 1.12
CA PHE A 419 1.88 -3.32 -0.11
C PHE A 419 2.11 -2.44 -1.34
N PHE A 420 2.58 -3.05 -2.43
CA PHE A 420 2.61 -2.42 -3.74
C PHE A 420 1.78 -3.22 -4.72
N MET A 421 1.02 -2.53 -5.55
CA MET A 421 0.14 -3.11 -6.56
C MET A 421 0.26 -2.35 -7.87
N HIS A 422 0.29 -3.07 -8.98
CA HIS A 422 0.38 -2.46 -10.31
C HIS A 422 -0.36 -3.23 -11.39
N TYR A 423 -1.08 -2.52 -12.27
CA TYR A 423 -1.76 -3.09 -13.41
C TYR A 423 -1.00 -2.95 -14.71
N CYS A 424 -0.88 -4.06 -15.43
CA CYS A 424 -0.48 -4.06 -16.84
C CYS A 424 -1.58 -4.70 -17.69
N LYS A 425 -1.93 -4.06 -18.80
CA LYS A 425 -2.84 -4.59 -19.83
C LYS A 425 -2.08 -4.80 -21.13
N SER A 426 -2.25 -5.97 -21.76
CA SER A 426 -1.69 -6.22 -23.09
C SER A 426 -2.47 -5.44 -24.15
N THR A 427 -1.76 -4.72 -25.01
CA THR A 427 -2.31 -3.96 -26.13
C THR A 427 -1.64 -4.41 -27.42
N HIS A 428 -2.43 -4.85 -28.41
CA HIS A 428 -1.90 -5.13 -29.74
C HIS A 428 -2.07 -3.93 -30.66
N SER A 429 -0.96 -3.32 -31.09
CA SER A 429 -0.96 -2.40 -32.22
C SER A 429 -0.85 -3.20 -33.53
N LEU A 430 -1.95 -3.36 -34.28
CA LEU A 430 -1.94 -3.92 -35.63
C LEU A 430 -1.16 -3.05 -36.67
N GLY A 431 -0.60 -1.91 -36.28
CA GLY A 431 -0.02 -0.91 -37.20
C GLY A 431 1.49 -0.98 -37.47
N ARG A 432 2.26 -1.87 -36.81
CA ARG A 432 3.74 -1.77 -36.81
C ARG A 432 4.44 -2.13 -38.12
N LEU A 433 3.83 -2.92 -39.01
CA LEU A 433 4.43 -3.26 -40.31
C LEU A 433 4.43 -2.09 -41.31
N LEU A 434 3.52 -1.12 -41.15
CA LEU A 434 3.49 0.10 -41.99
C LEU A 434 4.43 1.20 -41.48
N ALA A 435 4.74 1.21 -40.18
CA ALA A 435 5.56 2.25 -39.55
C ALA A 435 7.07 2.10 -39.83
N VAL A 436 7.58 0.86 -39.98
CA VAL A 436 9.01 0.61 -40.24
C VAL A 436 9.44 1.12 -41.63
N LEU A 437 8.52 1.14 -42.60
CA LEU A 437 8.76 1.71 -43.93
C LEU A 437 8.73 3.25 -43.95
N LEU A 438 8.05 3.88 -42.98
CA LEU A 438 8.02 5.34 -42.84
C LEU A 438 9.15 5.90 -41.96
N ALA A 439 9.66 5.11 -41.01
CA ALA A 439 10.71 5.52 -40.06
C ALA A 439 12.10 5.70 -40.70
N LEU A 440 12.31 5.22 -41.92
CA LEU A 440 13.55 5.41 -42.69
C LEU A 440 13.69 6.79 -43.35
N TRP A 441 12.73 7.69 -43.16
CA TRP A 441 12.73 9.01 -43.84
C TRP A 441 12.73 10.23 -42.93
N LEU A 442 12.56 10.09 -41.61
CA LEU A 442 12.48 11.25 -40.71
C LEU A 442 13.21 10.96 -39.41
N SER A 443 14.53 11.16 -39.43
CA SER A 443 15.31 11.36 -38.21
C SER A 443 15.79 12.80 -38.20
N ILE A 444 15.16 13.64 -37.38
CA ILE A 444 15.79 14.76 -36.65
C ILE A 444 14.77 15.30 -35.63
N SER A 445 15.29 15.49 -34.42
CA SER A 445 14.79 16.28 -33.28
C SER A 445 13.73 15.69 -32.36
N ALA A 446 14.23 15.31 -31.17
CA ALA A 446 13.52 15.34 -29.91
C ALA A 446 13.19 16.81 -29.53
N VAL A 447 11.94 17.09 -29.13
CA VAL A 447 11.53 18.32 -28.43
C VAL A 447 10.50 17.97 -27.35
N CYS A 448 10.61 18.69 -26.23
CA CYS A 448 9.99 18.49 -24.94
C CYS A 448 8.44 18.55 -24.88
N ALA A 449 7.93 17.98 -23.79
CA ALA A 449 6.56 17.95 -23.26
C ALA A 449 5.61 19.11 -23.67
N GLU A 450 4.45 18.76 -24.22
CA GLU A 450 3.32 19.66 -24.54
C GLU A 450 2.06 19.26 -23.74
N GLY A 451 1.35 20.22 -23.13
CA GLY A 451 0.09 19.98 -22.43
C GLY A 451 -0.45 21.14 -21.58
N ILE A 452 -1.61 20.92 -20.94
CA ILE A 452 -2.21 21.82 -19.94
C ILE A 452 -1.85 21.32 -18.53
N THR A 453 -1.25 22.16 -17.69
CA THR A 453 -0.88 21.80 -16.30
C THR A 453 -1.45 22.77 -15.28
N VAL A 454 -1.73 22.32 -14.04
CA VAL A 454 -2.18 23.23 -12.97
C VAL A 454 -0.99 23.88 -12.31
N ARG A 455 -0.97 25.22 -12.25
CA ARG A 455 0.11 26.03 -11.67
C ARG A 455 -0.17 26.40 -10.21
N LYS A 456 -1.40 26.76 -9.88
CA LYS A 456 -1.79 27.20 -8.54
C LYS A 456 -3.27 26.93 -8.28
N THR A 457 -3.61 26.59 -7.04
CA THR A 457 -4.99 26.47 -6.57
C THR A 457 -5.19 27.32 -5.32
N GLU A 458 -6.31 28.04 -5.26
CA GLU A 458 -6.70 28.85 -4.10
C GLU A 458 -8.15 28.54 -3.72
N VAL A 459 -8.41 28.60 -2.41
CA VAL A 459 -9.77 28.59 -1.86
C VAL A 459 -9.94 29.85 -1.04
N ARG A 460 -10.95 30.64 -1.35
CA ARG A 460 -11.29 31.86 -0.59
C ARG A 460 -12.71 31.75 -0.07
N LEU A 461 -12.92 32.18 1.17
CA LEU A 461 -14.25 32.34 1.76
C LEU A 461 -14.62 33.82 1.68
N SER A 462 -15.70 34.16 0.99
CA SER A 462 -16.23 35.52 0.89
C SER A 462 -17.74 35.49 1.02
N ASP A 463 -18.30 36.36 1.87
CA ASP A 463 -19.75 36.56 2.03
C ASP A 463 -20.55 35.26 2.25
N GLY A 464 -20.00 34.32 3.04
CA GLY A 464 -20.66 33.04 3.34
C GLY A 464 -20.60 31.98 2.22
N SER A 465 -19.78 32.20 1.19
CA SER A 465 -19.58 31.25 0.09
C SER A 465 -18.10 30.93 -0.15
N TYR A 466 -17.80 29.68 -0.51
CA TYR A 466 -16.47 29.25 -0.93
C TYR A 466 -16.28 29.47 -2.43
N GLN A 467 -15.17 30.11 -2.78
CA GLN A 467 -14.73 30.26 -4.16
C GLN A 467 -13.46 29.44 -4.39
N LEU A 468 -13.54 28.49 -5.33
CA LEU A 468 -12.41 27.68 -5.77
C LEU A 468 -11.82 28.32 -7.03
N SER A 469 -10.55 28.69 -6.97
CA SER A 469 -9.85 29.33 -8.09
C SER A 469 -8.61 28.52 -8.48
N VAL A 470 -8.38 28.35 -9.77
CA VAL A 470 -7.28 27.58 -10.32
C VAL A 470 -6.64 28.31 -11.49
N ASP A 471 -5.31 28.35 -11.48
CA ASP A 471 -4.48 28.83 -12.58
C ASP A 471 -3.91 27.64 -13.36
N PHE A 472 -4.27 27.55 -14.63
CA PHE A 472 -3.68 26.60 -15.58
C PHE A 472 -2.46 27.20 -16.28
N ASP A 473 -1.56 26.36 -16.79
CA ASP A 473 -0.56 26.72 -17.78
C ASP A 473 -0.97 26.06 -19.09
N ILE A 474 -1.20 26.86 -20.13
CA ILE A 474 -1.74 26.39 -21.41
C ILE A 474 -0.68 26.66 -22.48
N GLY A 475 0.09 25.62 -22.83
CA GLY A 475 0.98 25.65 -23.99
C GLY A 475 0.28 25.04 -25.20
N LEU A 476 -0.08 25.84 -26.20
CA LEU A 476 -0.59 25.31 -27.48
C LEU A 476 0.57 24.84 -28.35
N ASN A 477 0.42 23.66 -28.95
CA ASN A 477 1.36 23.20 -29.96
C ASN A 477 1.17 23.95 -31.28
N PHE A 478 2.15 23.79 -32.17
CA PHE A 478 2.18 24.48 -33.45
C PHE A 478 0.93 24.20 -34.31
N VAL A 479 0.39 22.98 -34.27
CA VAL A 479 -0.77 22.57 -35.09
C VAL A 479 -2.04 23.31 -34.65
N VAL A 480 -2.30 23.38 -33.35
CA VAL A 480 -3.47 24.03 -32.78
C VAL A 480 -3.38 25.55 -32.87
N ASP A 481 -2.19 26.12 -32.67
CA ASP A 481 -1.95 27.55 -32.90
C ASP A 481 -2.21 27.95 -34.37
N GLN A 482 -1.70 27.16 -35.32
CA GLN A 482 -1.98 27.39 -36.74
C GLN A 482 -3.47 27.25 -37.09
N ALA A 483 -4.16 26.28 -36.50
CA ALA A 483 -5.59 26.14 -36.75
C ALA A 483 -6.38 27.35 -36.23
N LEU A 484 -6.05 27.84 -35.03
CA LEU A 484 -6.66 29.02 -34.45
C LEU A 484 -6.47 30.26 -35.33
N THR A 485 -5.23 30.54 -35.72
CA THR A 485 -4.92 31.69 -36.60
C THR A 485 -5.54 31.56 -37.99
N ARG A 486 -5.81 30.34 -38.46
CA ARG A 486 -6.55 30.07 -39.70
C ARG A 486 -8.07 30.26 -39.56
N GLY A 487 -8.58 30.53 -38.37
CA GLY A 487 -9.99 30.84 -38.11
C GLY A 487 -10.79 29.69 -37.51
N VAL A 488 -10.14 28.62 -37.06
CA VAL A 488 -10.80 27.53 -36.34
C VAL A 488 -10.98 27.93 -34.87
N PRO A 489 -12.20 28.01 -34.34
CA PRO A 489 -12.40 28.31 -32.93
C PRO A 489 -12.02 27.11 -32.05
N LEU A 490 -11.40 27.39 -30.91
CA LEU A 490 -11.05 26.41 -29.88
C LEU A 490 -11.99 26.55 -28.69
N TYR A 491 -12.45 25.44 -28.12
CA TYR A 491 -13.38 25.42 -27.00
C TYR A 491 -12.72 24.73 -25.82
N PHE A 492 -12.43 25.46 -24.75
CA PHE A 492 -11.86 24.90 -23.52
C PHE A 492 -12.98 24.66 -22.52
N ILE A 493 -13.07 23.45 -22.01
CA ILE A 493 -13.99 23.06 -20.94
C ILE A 493 -13.18 22.91 -19.66
N THR A 494 -13.58 23.63 -18.61
CA THR A 494 -13.04 23.50 -17.26
C THR A 494 -14.10 22.87 -16.36
N GLU A 495 -13.78 21.73 -15.79
CA GLU A 495 -14.65 20.97 -14.91
C GLU A 495 -14.17 21.19 -13.47
N PHE A 496 -15.09 21.51 -12.56
CA PHE A 496 -14.87 21.61 -11.13
C PHE A 496 -15.80 20.64 -10.41
N THR A 497 -15.25 19.86 -9.49
CA THR A 497 -16.02 18.99 -8.60
C THR A 497 -15.60 19.23 -7.16
N LEU A 498 -16.56 19.29 -6.26
CA LEU A 498 -16.33 19.24 -4.82
C LEU A 498 -17.00 17.99 -4.30
N THR A 499 -16.20 17.10 -3.71
CA THR A 499 -16.65 15.81 -3.21
C THR A 499 -16.43 15.70 -1.72
N ARG A 500 -17.39 15.08 -1.03
CA ARG A 500 -17.25 14.69 0.38
C ARG A 500 -17.00 13.20 0.43
N SER A 501 -15.84 12.83 0.96
CA SER A 501 -15.46 11.43 1.09
C SER A 501 -16.37 10.75 2.09
N ARG A 502 -17.06 9.69 1.67
CA ARG A 502 -17.96 8.89 2.50
C ARG A 502 -17.45 7.47 2.56
N TRP A 503 -17.20 6.98 3.77
CA TRP A 503 -16.65 5.65 4.06
C TRP A 503 -17.49 4.46 3.53
N TYR A 504 -18.76 4.68 3.17
CA TYR A 504 -19.68 3.58 2.82
C TYR A 504 -20.53 3.81 1.55
N TRP A 505 -20.34 4.91 0.84
CA TRP A 505 -21.07 5.26 -0.39
C TRP A 505 -20.10 5.88 -1.40
N LEU A 506 -20.44 5.88 -2.70
CA LEU A 506 -19.69 6.68 -3.68
C LEU A 506 -19.52 8.11 -3.15
N ASP A 507 -18.35 8.70 -3.35
CA ASP A 507 -18.05 10.07 -2.94
C ASP A 507 -19.23 10.97 -3.33
N GLU A 508 -19.81 11.66 -2.35
CA GLU A 508 -20.95 12.51 -2.64
C GLU A 508 -20.42 13.76 -3.35
N VAL A 509 -20.78 13.90 -4.62
CA VAL A 509 -20.51 15.11 -5.40
C VAL A 509 -21.46 16.19 -4.89
N ILE A 510 -20.94 17.06 -4.04
CA ILE A 510 -21.69 18.18 -3.47
C ILE A 510 -21.92 19.25 -4.52
N VAL A 511 -20.90 19.49 -5.34
CA VAL A 511 -20.96 20.44 -6.45
C VAL A 511 -20.25 19.85 -7.66
N LYS A 512 -20.91 19.91 -8.82
CA LYS A 512 -20.28 19.75 -10.13
C LYS A 512 -20.59 20.97 -10.98
N ASN A 513 -19.56 21.60 -11.51
CA ASN A 513 -19.69 22.79 -12.36
C ASN A 513 -18.79 22.64 -13.59
N GLU A 514 -19.29 23.02 -14.75
CA GLU A 514 -18.55 22.98 -16.01
C GLU A 514 -18.63 24.38 -16.65
N GLN A 515 -17.48 24.91 -17.04
CA GLN A 515 -17.36 26.22 -17.66
C GLN A 515 -16.69 26.08 -19.03
N THR A 516 -17.32 26.66 -20.06
CA THR A 516 -16.79 26.63 -21.42
C THR A 516 -16.33 28.01 -21.85
N ALA A 517 -15.07 28.11 -22.30
CA ALA A 517 -14.51 29.31 -22.90
C ALA A 517 -14.16 29.04 -24.37
N LYS A 518 -14.72 29.85 -25.27
CA LYS A 518 -14.40 29.82 -26.69
C LYS A 518 -13.29 30.82 -27.00
N LEU A 519 -12.20 30.37 -27.59
CA LEU A 519 -11.13 31.20 -28.15
C LEU A 519 -11.26 31.20 -29.68
N SER A 520 -11.23 32.38 -30.29
CA SER A 520 -11.29 32.52 -31.74
C SER A 520 -10.36 33.64 -32.22
N TYR A 521 -9.90 33.57 -33.46
CA TYR A 521 -9.10 34.63 -34.07
C TYR A 521 -9.84 35.26 -35.24
N ASN A 522 -9.98 36.60 -35.21
CA ASN A 522 -10.58 37.35 -36.30
C ASN A 522 -9.49 37.90 -37.22
N LYS A 523 -9.41 37.41 -38.46
CA LYS A 523 -8.40 37.82 -39.44
C LYS A 523 -8.53 39.29 -39.90
N LEU A 524 -9.74 39.84 -39.92
CA LEU A 524 -9.98 41.22 -40.37
C LEU A 524 -9.50 42.23 -39.34
N THR A 525 -9.79 41.99 -38.06
CA THR A 525 -9.37 42.86 -36.96
C THR A 525 -8.01 42.48 -36.36
N ARG A 526 -7.46 41.32 -36.74
CA ARG A 526 -6.23 40.71 -36.22
C ARG A 526 -6.23 40.55 -34.69
N GLN A 527 -7.40 40.29 -34.11
CA GLN A 527 -7.57 40.16 -32.67
C GLN A 527 -8.04 38.75 -32.29
N TYR A 528 -7.60 38.30 -31.13
CA TYR A 528 -8.13 37.11 -30.46
C TYR A 528 -9.38 37.51 -29.68
N ARG A 529 -10.42 36.72 -29.76
CA ARG A 529 -11.68 36.93 -29.05
C ARG A 529 -11.97 35.73 -28.17
N ILE A 530 -12.16 36.00 -26.87
CA ILE A 530 -12.68 35.03 -25.90
C ILE A 530 -14.17 35.26 -25.75
N THR A 531 -14.95 34.19 -25.72
CA THR A 531 -16.39 34.23 -25.45
C THR A 531 -16.75 33.24 -24.34
N ARG A 532 -17.46 33.71 -23.32
CA ARG A 532 -18.01 32.92 -22.21
C ARG A 532 -19.49 33.28 -22.07
N GLY A 533 -20.39 32.41 -22.54
CA GLY A 533 -21.81 32.73 -22.64
C GLY A 533 -22.05 33.96 -23.54
N SER A 534 -22.72 34.99 -23.01
CA SER A 534 -23.00 36.25 -23.71
C SER A 534 -21.85 37.28 -23.65
N LEU A 535 -20.87 37.06 -22.77
CA LEU A 535 -19.74 37.97 -22.57
C LEU A 535 -18.61 37.65 -23.56
N PHE A 536 -17.98 38.69 -24.09
CA PHE A 536 -16.79 38.55 -24.91
C PHE A 536 -15.77 39.65 -24.65
N GLN A 537 -14.51 39.33 -24.90
CA GLN A 537 -13.40 40.27 -24.81
C GLN A 537 -12.41 40.02 -25.94
N ASN A 538 -11.80 41.10 -26.45
CA ASN A 538 -10.82 41.05 -27.53
C ASN A 538 -9.41 41.34 -27.00
N PHE A 539 -8.41 40.68 -27.57
CA PHE A 539 -7.00 40.76 -27.19
C PHE A 539 -6.13 40.91 -28.45
N SER A 540 -5.05 41.68 -28.32
CA SER A 540 -4.07 41.87 -29.39
C SER A 540 -3.05 40.73 -29.49
N SER A 541 -2.87 39.93 -28.43
CA SER A 541 -1.93 38.80 -28.41
C SER A 541 -2.60 37.51 -27.95
N LEU A 542 -2.09 36.37 -28.44
CA LEU A 542 -2.55 35.04 -28.02
C LEU A 542 -2.20 34.77 -26.56
N GLY A 543 -1.00 35.18 -26.13
CA GLY A 543 -0.56 35.01 -24.74
C GLY A 543 -1.50 35.71 -23.75
N ASP A 544 -1.95 36.93 -24.04
CA ASP A 544 -2.90 37.64 -23.18
C ASP A 544 -4.27 36.97 -23.17
N ALA A 545 -4.72 36.45 -24.33
CA ALA A 545 -5.96 35.68 -24.39
C ALA A 545 -5.86 34.37 -23.57
N LEU A 546 -4.76 33.64 -23.69
CA LEU A 546 -4.54 32.40 -22.94
C LEU A 546 -4.41 32.66 -21.43
N ARG A 547 -3.81 33.77 -20.99
CA ARG A 547 -3.78 34.16 -19.57
C ARG A 547 -5.16 34.39 -18.97
N ILE A 548 -6.13 34.87 -19.77
CA ILE A 548 -7.50 35.01 -19.30
C ILE A 548 -8.21 33.66 -19.23
N ILE A 549 -7.91 32.73 -20.16
CA ILE A 549 -8.43 31.35 -20.12
C ILE A 549 -7.74 30.53 -19.01
N SER A 550 -6.50 30.83 -18.63
CA SER A 550 -5.80 30.07 -17.60
C SER A 550 -6.37 30.28 -16.20
N HIS A 551 -6.86 31.48 -15.89
CA HIS A 551 -7.45 31.76 -14.58
C HIS A 551 -8.94 31.40 -14.58
N GLN A 552 -9.28 30.30 -13.93
CA GLN A 552 -10.65 29.81 -13.81
C GLN A 552 -11.10 29.83 -12.36
N SER A 553 -12.38 30.11 -12.14
CA SER A 553 -12.99 30.05 -10.82
C SER A 553 -14.34 29.38 -10.89
N ALA A 554 -14.59 28.42 -10.01
CA ALA A 554 -15.90 27.81 -9.87
C ALA A 554 -16.94 28.86 -9.45
N ALA A 555 -18.22 28.59 -9.77
CA ALA A 555 -19.32 29.36 -9.19
C ALA A 555 -19.27 29.31 -7.65
N PRO A 556 -19.70 30.37 -6.94
CA PRO A 556 -19.71 30.40 -5.48
C PRO A 556 -20.46 29.21 -4.88
N ILE A 557 -19.83 28.51 -3.95
CA ILE A 557 -20.40 27.35 -3.25
C ILE A 557 -20.91 27.82 -1.88
N ASP A 558 -22.22 27.74 -1.64
CA ASP A 558 -22.83 28.14 -0.37
C ASP A 558 -22.26 27.32 0.81
N ALA A 559 -21.80 27.99 1.87
CA ALA A 559 -21.22 27.33 3.03
C ALA A 559 -22.23 26.44 3.79
N THR A 560 -23.53 26.71 3.68
CA THR A 560 -24.59 25.91 4.33
C THR A 560 -24.70 24.49 3.76
N LEU A 561 -24.35 24.30 2.48
CA LEU A 561 -24.30 22.97 1.83
C LEU A 561 -23.25 22.04 2.47
N LEU A 562 -22.26 22.61 3.15
CA LEU A 562 -21.21 21.88 3.87
C LEU A 562 -21.58 21.63 5.34
N GLN A 563 -22.73 22.13 5.81
CA GLN A 563 -23.15 22.10 7.22
C GLN A 563 -24.46 21.33 7.50
N ASN A 564 -25.24 20.96 6.48
CA ASN A 564 -26.53 20.27 6.70
C ASN A 564 -26.36 18.87 7.34
N ASN A 565 -26.93 18.73 8.55
CA ASN A 565 -26.80 17.60 9.48
C ASN A 565 -28.21 17.11 9.90
N ASP A 566 -28.87 16.30 9.08
CA ASP A 566 -30.21 15.74 9.39
C ASP A 566 -30.16 14.39 10.14
N ASN A 567 -29.07 14.06 10.82
CA ASN A 567 -29.03 12.87 11.69
C ASN A 567 -28.11 13.06 12.90
N TYR A 568 -28.67 12.88 14.10
CA TYR A 568 -27.99 13.08 15.40
C TYR A 568 -26.79 12.14 15.59
N MET A 569 -26.77 10.98 14.92
CA MET A 569 -25.63 10.05 14.89
C MET A 569 -24.52 10.46 13.89
N ALA A 570 -24.84 11.31 12.92
CA ALA A 570 -23.90 11.80 11.92
C ALA A 570 -23.09 12.99 12.48
N ALA A 571 -23.71 13.82 13.34
CA ALA A 571 -23.06 14.98 13.95
C ALA A 571 -21.84 14.64 14.82
N LEU A 572 -21.81 13.47 15.48
CA LEU A 572 -20.69 13.03 16.32
C LEU A 572 -19.50 12.45 15.53
N LEU A 573 -19.69 12.10 14.25
CA LEU A 573 -18.66 11.52 13.38
C LEU A 573 -18.21 12.48 12.24
N LEU A 574 -18.94 13.59 12.01
CA LEU A 574 -18.78 14.44 10.82
C LEU A 574 -18.17 15.83 11.05
N GLN A 575 -17.82 16.21 12.28
CA GLN A 575 -17.33 17.57 12.57
C GLN A 575 -15.95 17.93 11.95
N LYS A 576 -15.25 17.00 11.30
CA LYS A 576 -13.90 17.22 10.72
C LYS A 576 -13.67 16.48 9.38
N GLY A 577 -14.65 16.47 8.47
CA GLY A 577 -14.46 15.87 7.15
C GLY A 577 -13.63 16.75 6.21
N ASP A 578 -12.52 16.22 5.68
CA ASP A 578 -11.77 16.83 4.57
C ASP A 578 -12.63 16.74 3.28
N TYR A 579 -12.86 17.88 2.60
CA TYR A 579 -13.50 17.89 1.27
C TYR A 579 -12.45 17.79 0.19
N ILE A 580 -12.72 17.09 -0.90
CA ILE A 580 -11.81 16.98 -2.04
C ILE A 580 -12.37 17.83 -3.18
N ALA A 581 -11.69 18.93 -3.48
CA ALA A 581 -11.91 19.68 -4.71
C ALA A 581 -11.07 19.06 -5.83
N ALA A 582 -11.66 18.86 -7.00
CA ALA A 582 -10.96 18.41 -8.19
C ALA A 582 -11.28 19.29 -9.38
N THR A 583 -10.28 19.56 -10.21
CA THR A 583 -10.47 20.28 -11.47
C THR A 583 -9.71 19.64 -12.63
N ARG A 584 -10.22 19.86 -13.83
CA ARG A 584 -9.57 19.53 -15.10
C ARG A 584 -9.97 20.56 -16.13
N MET A 585 -9.03 20.98 -16.96
CA MET A 585 -9.28 21.66 -18.22
C MET A 585 -8.97 20.74 -19.40
N ARG A 586 -9.82 20.79 -20.43
CA ARG A 586 -9.67 20.03 -21.68
C ARG A 586 -10.10 20.83 -22.90
N LEU A 587 -9.56 20.50 -24.06
CA LEU A 587 -10.04 21.00 -25.34
C LEU A 587 -11.22 20.14 -25.82
N ASP A 588 -12.35 20.78 -26.13
CA ASP A 588 -13.52 20.10 -26.67
C ASP A 588 -13.35 19.84 -28.18
N VAL A 589 -12.75 18.70 -28.48
CA VAL A 589 -12.57 18.22 -29.86
C VAL A 589 -13.90 18.00 -30.60
N THR A 590 -15.02 17.82 -29.89
CA THR A 590 -16.34 17.60 -30.54
C THR A 590 -16.89 18.86 -31.20
N GLN A 591 -16.36 20.03 -30.84
CA GLN A 591 -16.73 21.33 -31.41
C GLN A 591 -15.83 21.76 -32.57
N LEU A 592 -14.81 20.96 -32.91
CA LEU A 592 -13.97 21.22 -34.08
C LEU A 592 -14.74 20.98 -35.38
N PRO A 593 -14.36 21.60 -36.51
CA PRO A 593 -14.87 21.21 -37.83
C PRO A 593 -14.70 19.71 -38.07
N LYS A 594 -15.71 19.05 -38.67
CA LYS A 594 -15.72 17.58 -38.89
C LYS A 594 -14.40 16.99 -39.45
N PRO A 595 -13.71 17.61 -40.43
CA PRO A 595 -12.43 17.08 -40.92
C PRO A 595 -11.34 17.04 -39.83
N LEU A 596 -11.33 18.01 -38.92
CA LEU A 596 -10.38 18.08 -37.82
C LEU A 596 -10.75 17.16 -36.66
N GLN A 597 -12.03 16.82 -36.47
CA GLN A 597 -12.44 15.81 -35.49
C GLN A 597 -11.87 14.42 -35.83
N VAL A 598 -11.86 14.06 -37.12
CA VAL A 598 -11.28 12.78 -37.59
C VAL A 598 -9.77 12.76 -37.38
N ASN A 599 -9.08 13.89 -37.64
CA ASN A 599 -7.65 14.01 -37.37
C ASN A 599 -7.34 13.97 -35.86
N ALA A 600 -8.17 14.60 -35.03
CA ALA A 600 -8.02 14.57 -33.57
C ALA A 600 -8.17 13.17 -32.97
N LEU A 601 -8.91 12.26 -33.63
CA LEU A 601 -8.99 10.84 -33.26
C LEU A 601 -7.75 10.04 -33.70
N ALA A 602 -7.07 10.49 -34.76
CA ALA A 602 -5.95 9.77 -35.38
C ALA A 602 -4.57 10.28 -34.90
N THR A 603 -4.48 11.49 -34.36
CA THR A 603 -3.22 12.16 -33.99
C THR A 603 -3.32 12.79 -32.60
N GLN A 604 -2.21 12.78 -31.85
CA GLN A 604 -2.16 13.36 -30.50
C GLN A 604 -2.12 14.90 -30.50
N ASP A 605 -1.97 15.52 -31.67
CA ASP A 605 -1.81 16.97 -31.83
C ASP A 605 -2.99 17.81 -31.32
N TRP A 606 -4.17 17.19 -31.10
CA TRP A 606 -5.38 17.86 -30.60
C TRP A 606 -5.74 17.49 -29.16
N ASN A 607 -4.92 16.65 -28.50
CA ASN A 607 -5.18 16.13 -27.16
C ASN A 607 -4.67 17.09 -26.07
N PHE A 608 -5.35 18.23 -25.92
CA PHE A 608 -5.04 19.24 -24.90
C PHE A 608 -5.87 19.02 -23.65
N ASP A 609 -5.49 18.01 -22.88
CA ASP A 609 -6.17 17.62 -21.65
C ASP A 609 -5.20 17.71 -20.46
N SER A 610 -5.64 18.36 -19.39
CA SER A 610 -5.00 18.18 -18.08
C SER A 610 -5.51 16.90 -17.42
N ASN A 611 -4.65 16.27 -16.62
CA ASN A 611 -5.10 15.27 -15.64
C ASN A 611 -5.99 15.94 -14.59
N TRP A 612 -6.87 15.16 -13.95
CA TRP A 612 -7.61 15.65 -12.79
C TRP A 612 -6.64 16.05 -11.68
N TYR A 613 -6.61 17.33 -11.33
CA TYR A 613 -5.87 17.85 -10.19
C TYR A 613 -6.80 17.89 -8.98
N ARG A 614 -6.38 17.28 -7.87
CA ARG A 614 -7.18 17.17 -6.65
C ARG A 614 -6.46 17.85 -5.48
N TRP A 615 -7.20 18.59 -4.66
CA TRP A 615 -6.68 19.18 -3.43
C TRP A 615 -7.72 19.16 -2.32
N ILE A 616 -7.24 19.18 -1.08
CA ILE A 616 -8.08 19.14 0.11
C ILE A 616 -8.57 20.55 0.43
N VAL A 617 -9.87 20.69 0.67
CA VAL A 617 -10.53 21.89 1.14
C VAL A 617 -10.99 21.66 2.59
N ARG A 618 -10.43 22.45 3.50
CA ARG A 618 -10.81 22.44 4.92
C ARG A 618 -11.62 23.69 5.23
N PRO A 619 -12.92 23.58 5.52
CA PRO A 619 -13.68 24.74 5.96
C PRO A 619 -13.11 25.24 7.30
N PRO A 620 -12.86 26.55 7.46
CA PRO A 620 -12.48 27.10 8.76
C PRO A 620 -13.56 26.79 9.80
N VAL A 621 -13.13 26.23 10.94
CA VAL A 621 -13.98 25.95 12.10
C VAL A 621 -14.59 27.27 12.58
N SER A 622 -15.91 27.27 12.83
CA SER A 622 -16.62 28.47 13.29
C SER A 622 -16.05 28.95 14.64
N ALA A 623 -16.08 30.26 14.89
CA ALA A 623 -15.62 30.83 16.16
C ALA A 623 -16.42 30.35 17.39
N ALA A 624 -17.60 29.74 17.19
CA ALA A 624 -18.45 29.24 18.27
C ALA A 624 -17.91 27.95 18.93
N ASP A 625 -17.01 27.22 18.27
CA ASP A 625 -16.48 25.95 18.80
C ASP A 625 -15.21 26.12 19.66
N ARG A 626 -14.68 27.36 19.80
CA ARG A 626 -13.45 27.63 20.59
C ARG A 626 -13.68 27.82 22.08
N GLU A 627 -14.92 27.94 22.54
CA GLU A 627 -15.24 28.17 23.97
C GLU A 627 -15.51 26.89 24.77
N SER A 628 -15.25 25.71 24.21
CA SER A 628 -15.52 24.42 24.87
C SER A 628 -14.32 23.47 24.99
N GLU A 629 -13.09 23.99 24.89
CA GLU A 629 -11.85 23.26 25.28
C GLU A 629 -11.36 23.64 26.69
#